data_AF-A0A090L4S2-F1
#
_entry.id   AF-A0A090L4S2-F1
#
_cell.length_a   1.000
_cell.length_b   1.000
_cell.length_c   1.000
_cell.angle_alpha   90.00
_cell.angle_beta   90.00
_cell.angle_gamma   90.00
#
_symmetry.space_group_name_H-M   'P 1'
#
loop_
_entity.id
_entity.type
_entity.pdbx_description
1 polymer ?
#
loop_
_entity_poly.entity_id
_entity_poly.type
_entity_poly.pdbx_seq_one_letter_code
_entity_poly.pdbx_strand_id
1 'polypeptide(L)'
;MVSKSKKKLDASHSSELNVSFKTNLYQKQNQYDEKIKENANFFDSVRYRLIDYSSDVLLNVITSNLPDEFLDTNYKEFMSQISGSSFHNFKLNDTLAAIQKLRNKVTSGSASEEEIKKYKEVKKLL
;
A
#
# COMPACT_ATOMS: atom_id res chain seq x y z
N MET A 1 -65.19 -44.16 -8.09
CA MET A 1 -64.44 -42.91 -8.37
C MET A 1 -63.35 -42.78 -7.31
N VAL A 2 -62.09 -42.78 -7.74
CA VAL A 2 -60.90 -42.70 -6.87
C VAL A 2 -60.43 -41.25 -6.88
N SER A 3 -60.41 -40.58 -5.74
CA SER A 3 -59.73 -39.28 -5.63
C SER A 3 -59.28 -38.94 -4.21
N LYS A 4 -58.02 -39.30 -3.95
CA LYS A 4 -56.95 -38.47 -3.40
C LYS A 4 -57.09 -37.94 -1.96
N SER A 5 -56.52 -38.70 -1.03
CA SER A 5 -56.00 -38.22 0.25
C SER A 5 -54.95 -37.12 0.01
N LYS A 6 -55.28 -35.86 0.38
CA LYS A 6 -54.28 -34.79 0.52
C LYS A 6 -53.43 -35.09 1.76
N LYS A 7 -52.22 -35.60 1.54
CA LYS A 7 -51.18 -35.74 2.55
C LYS A 7 -50.80 -34.32 3.03
N LYS A 8 -51.16 -33.96 4.27
CA LYS A 8 -50.63 -32.78 4.96
C LYS A 8 -49.12 -32.97 5.07
N LEU A 9 -48.34 -32.12 4.40
CA LEU A 9 -46.90 -32.05 4.63
C LEU A 9 -46.70 -31.37 6.00
N ASP A 10 -46.04 -32.07 6.91
CA ASP A 10 -45.79 -31.64 8.28
C ASP A 10 -44.95 -30.36 8.32
N ALA A 11 -45.49 -29.33 8.98
CA ALA A 11 -44.81 -28.06 9.25
C ALA A 11 -43.49 -28.25 10.04
N SER A 12 -43.35 -29.37 10.75
CA SER A 12 -42.13 -29.78 11.46
C SER A 12 -40.96 -30.07 10.52
N HIS A 13 -41.22 -30.56 9.30
CA HIS A 13 -40.15 -30.91 8.36
C HIS A 13 -39.59 -29.66 7.65
N SER A 14 -40.42 -28.62 7.47
CA SER A 14 -39.98 -27.34 6.91
C SER A 14 -39.15 -26.49 7.89
N SER A 15 -39.37 -26.62 9.21
CA SER A 15 -38.59 -25.88 10.21
C SER A 15 -37.18 -26.46 10.38
N GLU A 16 -37.05 -27.79 10.39
CA GLU A 16 -35.75 -28.48 10.44
C GLU A 16 -34.86 -28.20 9.22
N LEU A 17 -35.45 -28.20 8.02
CA LEU A 17 -34.74 -27.83 6.78
C LEU A 17 -34.23 -26.38 6.82
N ASN A 18 -35.01 -25.46 7.40
CA ASN A 18 -34.64 -24.05 7.51
C ASN A 18 -33.50 -23.83 8.52
N VAL A 19 -33.55 -24.54 9.66
CA VAL A 19 -32.44 -24.55 10.64
C VAL A 19 -31.17 -25.15 10.02
N SER A 20 -31.29 -26.24 9.27
CA SER A 20 -30.17 -26.88 8.57
C SER A 20 -29.53 -25.95 7.53
N PHE A 21 -30.36 -25.26 6.73
CA PHE A 21 -29.89 -24.29 5.74
C PHE A 21 -29.18 -23.10 6.39
N LYS A 22 -29.77 -22.51 7.44
CA LYS A 22 -29.18 -21.37 8.17
C LYS A 22 -27.84 -21.74 8.79
N THR A 23 -27.73 -22.92 9.40
CA THR A 23 -26.47 -23.42 9.96
C THR A 23 -25.41 -23.61 8.88
N ASN A 24 -25.78 -24.14 7.71
CA ASN A 24 -24.85 -24.30 6.59
C ASN A 24 -24.33 -22.95 6.09
N LEU A 25 -25.20 -21.94 5.99
CA LEU A 25 -24.79 -20.59 5.61
C LEU A 25 -23.79 -19.98 6.59
N TYR A 26 -24.04 -20.10 7.90
CA TYR A 26 -23.09 -19.60 8.90
C TYR A 26 -21.75 -20.33 8.85
N GLN A 27 -21.76 -21.65 8.66
CA GLN A 27 -20.53 -22.42 8.49
C GLN A 27 -19.75 -21.97 7.26
N LYS A 28 -20.43 -21.73 6.14
CA LYS A 28 -19.80 -21.22 4.92
C LYS A 28 -19.25 -19.82 5.10
N GLN A 29 -19.98 -18.94 5.78
CA GLN A 29 -19.52 -17.59 6.09
C GLN A 29 -18.24 -17.64 6.92
N ASN A 30 -18.22 -18.41 8.01
CA ASN A 30 -17.03 -18.55 8.86
C ASN A 30 -15.83 -19.11 8.08
N GLN A 31 -16.04 -20.11 7.21
CA GLN A 31 -14.99 -20.64 6.34
C GLN A 31 -14.41 -19.58 5.40
N TYR A 32 -15.24 -18.67 4.87
CA TYR A 32 -14.76 -17.59 4.03
C TYR A 32 -14.04 -16.52 4.84
N ASP A 33 -14.53 -16.19 6.03
CA ASP A 33 -13.89 -15.21 6.92
C ASP A 33 -12.49 -15.68 7.34
N GLU A 34 -12.32 -16.97 7.65
CA GLU A 34 -11.00 -17.55 7.94
C GLU A 34 -10.06 -17.45 6.73
N LYS A 35 -10.52 -17.80 5.53
CA LYS A 35 -9.71 -17.68 4.30
C LYS A 35 -9.31 -16.24 3.98
N ILE A 36 -10.21 -15.28 4.21
CA ILE A 36 -9.92 -13.86 4.03
C ILE A 36 -8.80 -13.44 5.00
N LYS A 37 -8.88 -13.87 6.26
CA LYS A 37 -7.88 -13.56 7.27
C LYS A 37 -6.52 -14.19 6.96
N GLU A 38 -6.50 -15.44 6.52
CA GLU A 38 -5.27 -16.12 6.08
C GLU A 38 -4.59 -15.38 4.93
N ASN A 39 -5.36 -14.99 3.91
CA ASN A 39 -4.84 -14.24 2.77
C ASN A 39 -4.33 -12.85 3.17
N ALA A 40 -5.04 -12.15 4.05
CA ALA A 40 -4.59 -10.85 4.56
C ALA A 40 -3.23 -10.97 5.27
N ASN A 41 -3.09 -11.96 6.16
CA ASN A 41 -1.82 -12.23 6.85
C ASN A 41 -0.70 -12.60 5.89
N PHE A 42 -1.00 -13.37 4.85
CA PHE A 42 -0.04 -13.70 3.80
C PHE A 42 0.46 -12.43 3.10
N PHE A 43 -0.43 -11.56 2.64
CA PHE A 43 -0.04 -10.31 1.97
C PHE A 43 0.78 -9.40 2.87
N ASP A 44 0.42 -9.27 4.15
CA ASP A 44 1.21 -8.50 5.11
C ASP A 44 2.61 -9.09 5.31
N SER A 45 2.75 -10.41 5.32
CA SER A 45 4.04 -11.10 5.48
C SER A 45 4.98 -10.97 4.28
N VAL A 46 4.42 -10.72 3.08
CA VAL A 46 5.19 -10.62 1.82
C VAL A 46 5.43 -9.16 1.43
N ARG A 47 4.61 -8.21 1.89
CA ARG A 47 4.70 -6.79 1.52
C ARG A 47 6.11 -6.23 1.70
N TYR A 48 6.71 -6.44 2.86
CA TYR A 48 8.05 -5.93 3.16
C TYR A 48 9.12 -6.59 2.29
N ARG A 49 9.03 -7.92 2.12
CA ARG A 49 9.99 -8.67 1.29
C ARG A 49 9.97 -8.21 -0.16
N LEU A 50 8.79 -7.89 -0.70
CA LEU A 50 8.67 -7.40 -2.07
C LEU A 50 9.33 -6.02 -2.23
N ILE A 51 9.11 -5.13 -1.26
CA ILE A 51 9.72 -3.80 -1.25
C ILE A 51 11.24 -3.91 -1.15
N ASP A 52 11.74 -4.69 -0.20
CA ASP A 52 13.18 -4.89 0.02
C ASP A 52 13.84 -5.47 -1.24
N TYR A 53 13.29 -6.57 -1.76
CA TYR A 53 13.81 -7.20 -2.98
C TYR A 53 13.81 -6.24 -4.18
N SER A 54 12.72 -5.50 -4.38
CA SER A 54 12.66 -4.54 -5.49
C SER A 54 13.66 -3.38 -5.32
N SER A 55 13.90 -2.95 -4.08
CA SER A 55 14.85 -1.89 -3.77
C SER A 55 16.28 -2.34 -4.01
N ASP A 56 16.62 -3.55 -3.59
CA ASP A 56 17.96 -4.14 -3.82
C ASP A 56 18.23 -4.33 -5.31
N VAL A 57 17.25 -4.82 -6.07
CA VAL A 57 17.37 -4.95 -7.53
C VAL A 57 17.59 -3.58 -8.17
N LEU A 58 16.80 -2.57 -7.79
CA LEU A 58 16.93 -1.22 -8.33
C LEU A 58 18.29 -0.61 -7.99
N LEU A 59 18.73 -0.76 -6.74
CA LEU A 59 20.03 -0.28 -6.28
C LEU A 59 21.15 -0.90 -7.10
N ASN A 60 21.16 -2.23 -7.24
CA ASN A 60 22.16 -2.94 -8.05
C ASN A 60 22.16 -2.48 -9.51
N VAL A 61 20.99 -2.27 -10.13
CA VAL A 61 20.92 -1.79 -11.51
C VAL A 61 21.54 -0.40 -11.65
N ILE A 62 21.25 0.50 -10.71
CA ILE A 62 21.78 1.87 -10.72
C ILE A 62 23.29 1.88 -10.45
N THR A 63 23.77 1.07 -9.50
CA THR A 63 25.18 1.07 -9.08
C THR A 63 26.09 0.21 -9.94
N SER A 64 25.57 -0.82 -10.63
CA SER A 64 26.40 -1.75 -11.42
C SER A 64 27.21 -1.10 -12.56
N ASN A 65 26.75 0.05 -13.05
CA ASN A 65 27.41 0.79 -14.13
C ASN A 65 27.95 2.16 -13.67
N LEU A 66 27.89 2.45 -12.37
CA LEU A 66 28.45 3.67 -11.80
C LEU A 66 29.97 3.49 -11.66
N PRO A 67 30.78 4.42 -12.20
CA PRO A 67 32.22 4.41 -11.94
C PRO A 67 32.50 4.50 -10.43
N ASP A 68 33.50 3.75 -9.96
CA ASP A 68 33.85 3.65 -8.53
C ASP A 68 34.09 5.03 -7.89
N GLU A 69 34.63 5.97 -8.67
CA GLU A 69 34.84 7.37 -8.29
C GLU A 69 33.56 8.05 -7.77
N PHE A 70 32.39 7.72 -8.33
CA PHE A 70 31.10 8.27 -7.88
C PHE A 70 30.57 7.57 -6.63
N LEU A 71 30.94 6.32 -6.39
CA LEU A 71 30.59 5.58 -5.18
C LEU A 71 31.43 6.07 -3.98
N ASP A 72 32.69 6.46 -4.24
CA ASP A 72 33.63 6.95 -3.24
C ASP A 72 33.49 8.45 -2.95
N THR A 73 32.80 9.20 -3.83
CA THR A 73 32.59 10.63 -3.65
C THR A 73 31.60 10.90 -2.51
N ASN A 74 31.91 11.87 -1.65
CA ASN A 74 30.98 12.31 -0.61
C ASN A 74 29.67 12.81 -1.25
N TYR A 75 28.52 12.36 -0.76
CA TYR A 75 27.22 12.73 -1.34
C TYR A 75 27.01 14.25 -1.50
N LYS A 76 27.50 15.05 -0.54
CA LYS A 76 27.41 16.52 -0.61
C LYS A 76 28.23 17.08 -1.77
N GLU A 77 29.41 16.51 -2.00
CA GLU A 77 30.32 16.87 -3.08
C GLU A 77 29.75 16.43 -4.44
N PHE A 78 29.25 15.20 -4.54
CA PHE A 78 28.53 14.69 -5.70
C PHE A 78 27.36 15.60 -6.10
N MET A 79 26.51 15.96 -5.14
CA MET A 79 25.37 16.86 -5.38
C MET A 79 25.83 18.27 -5.79
N SER A 80 26.96 18.74 -5.28
CA SER A 80 27.50 20.04 -5.68
C SER A 80 28.00 20.06 -7.14
N GLN A 81 28.59 18.96 -7.61
CA GLN A 81 29.02 18.80 -9.01
C GLN A 81 27.82 18.69 -9.97
N ILE A 82 26.73 18.06 -9.51
CA ILE A 82 25.46 17.96 -10.26
C ILE A 82 24.70 19.30 -10.29
N SER A 83 24.78 20.11 -9.23
CA SER A 83 24.06 21.38 -9.14
C SER A 83 24.54 22.46 -10.13
N GLY A 84 25.73 22.30 -10.71
CA GLY A 84 26.27 23.16 -11.77
C GLY A 84 26.03 22.65 -13.20
N SER A 85 25.64 21.38 -13.36
CA SER A 85 25.29 20.81 -14.66
C SER A 85 23.79 20.99 -14.89
N SER A 86 23.42 21.78 -15.91
CA SER A 86 22.04 21.84 -16.40
C SER A 86 21.66 20.46 -16.94
N PHE A 87 21.20 19.58 -16.07
CA PHE A 87 20.45 18.40 -16.46
C PHE A 87 19.09 18.88 -16.96
N HIS A 88 19.07 19.39 -18.18
CA HIS A 88 17.87 19.79 -18.91
C HIS A 88 16.95 18.60 -19.26
N ASN A 89 17.17 17.44 -18.66
CA ASN A 89 16.40 16.19 -18.86
C ASN A 89 16.12 15.44 -17.55
N PHE A 90 16.08 16.10 -16.40
CA PHE A 90 15.39 15.51 -15.26
C PHE A 90 13.91 15.88 -15.34
N LYS A 91 13.06 14.86 -15.50
CA LYS A 91 11.87 14.73 -14.64
C LYS A 91 12.38 14.90 -13.20
N LEU A 92 12.52 16.15 -12.76
CA LEU A 92 12.92 16.51 -11.42
C LEU A 92 11.80 16.02 -10.50
N ASN A 93 12.01 14.82 -9.98
CA ASN A 93 11.38 14.18 -8.84
C ASN A 93 10.24 15.01 -8.25
N ASP A 94 9.00 14.57 -8.44
CA ASP A 94 7.78 15.20 -7.91
C ASP A 94 7.92 15.50 -6.40
N THR A 95 8.73 14.72 -5.69
CA THR A 95 9.07 14.91 -4.27
C THR A 95 9.86 16.20 -3.99
N LEU A 96 10.88 16.53 -4.79
CA LEU A 96 11.66 17.76 -4.59
C LEU A 96 10.83 19.00 -4.93
N ALA A 97 10.03 18.93 -6.00
CA ALA A 97 9.09 19.97 -6.37
C ALA A 97 8.01 20.17 -5.28
N ALA A 98 7.52 19.07 -4.68
CA ALA A 98 6.56 19.11 -3.57
C ALA A 98 7.16 19.75 -2.31
N ILE A 99 8.41 19.41 -1.94
CA ILE A 99 9.11 20.01 -0.80
C ILE A 99 9.33 21.51 -1.03
N GLN A 100 9.75 21.90 -2.23
CA GLN A 100 9.95 23.31 -2.57
C GLN A 100 8.63 24.09 -2.55
N LYS A 101 7.54 23.50 -3.09
CA LYS A 101 6.20 24.10 -3.04
C LYS A 101 5.70 24.25 -1.60
N LEU A 102 5.91 23.25 -0.76
CA LEU A 102 5.56 23.28 0.66
C LEU A 102 6.34 24.38 1.40
N ARG A 103 7.66 24.46 1.18
CA ARG A 103 8.51 25.51 1.75
C ARG A 103 8.00 26.89 1.35
N ASN A 104 7.72 27.10 0.07
CA ASN A 104 7.26 28.38 -0.46
C ASN A 104 5.96 28.82 0.22
N LYS A 105 4.97 27.90 0.32
CA LYS A 105 3.70 28.18 1.03
C LYS A 105 3.90 28.58 2.48
N VAL A 106 4.79 27.89 3.20
CA VAL A 106 5.09 28.22 4.60
C VAL A 106 5.76 29.59 4.71
N THR A 107 6.74 29.88 3.85
CA THR A 107 7.44 31.17 3.86
C THR A 107 6.55 32.35 3.44
N SER A 108 5.58 32.12 2.54
CA SER A 108 4.61 33.13 2.12
C SER A 108 3.42 33.26 3.06
N GLY A 109 3.36 32.46 4.14
CA GLY A 109 2.25 32.49 5.11
C GLY A 109 0.92 31.93 4.60
N SER A 110 0.93 31.19 3.48
CA SER A 110 -0.27 30.63 2.83
C SER A 110 -0.44 29.13 3.09
N ALA A 111 0.43 28.53 3.90
CA ALA A 111 0.34 27.12 4.29
C ALA A 111 -0.73 26.90 5.35
N SER A 112 -1.42 25.76 5.26
CA SER A 112 -2.30 25.28 6.34
C SER A 112 -1.50 24.80 7.56
N GLU A 113 -2.16 24.64 8.71
CA GLU A 113 -1.52 24.11 9.92
C GLU A 113 -0.89 22.71 9.70
N GLU A 114 -1.57 21.85 8.95
CA GLU A 114 -1.04 20.52 8.58
C GLU A 114 0.20 20.60 7.70
N GLU A 115 0.21 21.53 6.73
CA GLU A 115 1.36 21.77 5.86
C GLU A 115 2.56 22.30 6.66
N ILE A 116 2.32 23.19 7.63
CA ILE A 116 3.36 23.70 8.54
C ILE A 116 3.95 22.55 9.38
N LYS A 117 3.10 21.63 9.89
CA LYS A 117 3.55 20.48 10.67
C LYS A 117 4.44 19.55 9.83
N LYS A 118 3.99 19.20 8.62
CA LYS A 118 4.76 18.39 7.66
C LYS A 118 6.09 19.05 7.32
N TYR A 119 6.11 20.36 7.10
CA TYR A 119 7.34 21.10 6.83
C TYR A 119 8.33 21.05 8.01
N LYS A 120 7.85 21.15 9.25
CA LYS A 120 8.69 21.00 10.46
C LYS A 120 9.27 19.59 10.59
N GLU A 121 8.51 18.56 10.24
CA GLU A 121 8.97 17.17 10.24
C GLU A 121 10.06 16.94 9.19
N VAL A 122 9.85 17.40 7.95
CA VAL A 122 10.86 17.31 6.88
C VAL A 122 12.12 18.09 7.24
N LYS A 123 12.00 19.28 7.86
CA LYS A 123 13.16 20.09 8.27
C LYS A 123 14.04 19.41 9.33
N LYS A 124 13.53 18.46 10.11
CA LYS A 124 14.33 17.71 11.10
C LYS A 124 15.21 16.63 10.47
N LEU A 125 14.90 16.24 9.23
CA LEU A 125 15.59 15.17 8.51
C LEU A 125 16.69 15.71 7.57
N LEU A 126 16.82 17.04 7.47
CA LEU A 126 17.82 17.78 6.71
C LEU A 126 18.78 18.48 7.67
#